data_AF-A0A7W8Z151-F1
#
_entry.id   AF-A0A7W8Z151-F1
#
_cell.length_a   1.000
_cell.length_b   1.000
_cell.length_c   1.000
_cell.angle_alpha   90.00
_cell.angle_beta   90.00
_cell.angle_gamma   90.00
#
_symmetry.space_group_name_H-M   'P 1'
#
loop_
_entity.id
_entity.type
_entity.pdbx_description
1 polymer ?
#
loop_
_entity_poly.entity_id
_entity_poly.type
_entity_poly.pdbx_seq_one_letter_code
_entity_poly.pdbx_strand_id
1 'polypeptide(L)'
;MYVIRLADGTLRIPQTLTSDDGRLIGNAYVEIGPGDPDYDRWLPEAVTEEQDAERRRRWREGNDELEREFLAFKESQAGHDR
;
A
#
# COMPACT_ATOMS: atom_id res chain seq x y z
N MET A 1 -4.98 -0.11 1.89
CA MET A 1 -4.35 -1.13 1.03
C MET A 1 -5.46 -2.03 0.52
N TYR A 2 -5.45 -2.40 -0.76
CA TYR A 2 -6.57 -3.10 -1.42
C TYR A 2 -6.05 -4.23 -2.29
N VAL A 3 -6.87 -5.25 -2.54
CA VAL A 3 -6.55 -6.27 -3.54
C VAL A 3 -6.76 -5.70 -4.93
N ILE A 4 -5.77 -5.85 -5.82
CA ILE A 4 -5.82 -5.29 -7.17
C ILE A 4 -5.81 -6.44 -8.17
N ARG A 5 -6.81 -6.49 -9.05
CA ARG A 5 -6.86 -7.43 -10.18
C ARG A 5 -6.18 -6.82 -11.39
N LEU A 6 -5.12 -7.48 -11.84
CA LEU A 6 -4.32 -7.12 -12.99
C LEU A 6 -4.95 -7.62 -14.31
N ALA A 7 -4.55 -7.02 -15.43
CA ALA A 7 -5.03 -7.36 -16.77
C ALA A 7 -4.70 -8.81 -17.21
N ASP A 8 -3.65 -9.41 -16.67
CA ASP A 8 -3.25 -10.80 -16.89
C ASP A 8 -4.08 -11.80 -16.05
N GLY A 9 -4.95 -11.31 -15.17
CA GLY A 9 -5.76 -12.09 -14.25
C GLY A 9 -5.10 -12.35 -12.90
N THR A 10 -3.89 -11.88 -12.64
CA THR A 10 -3.22 -12.00 -11.35
C THR A 10 -3.83 -11.04 -10.33
N LEU A 11 -3.88 -11.43 -9.05
CA LEU A 11 -4.28 -10.57 -7.94
C LEU A 11 -3.05 -10.13 -7.14
N ARG A 12 -2.90 -8.81 -6.94
CA ARG A 12 -1.98 -8.25 -5.95
C ARG A 12 -2.69 -8.06 -4.63
N ILE A 13 -2.25 -8.77 -3.60
CA ILE A 13 -2.83 -8.73 -2.27
C ILE A 13 -1.90 -7.97 -1.33
N PRO A 14 -2.43 -7.02 -0.55
CA PRO A 14 -1.65 -6.33 0.44
C PRO A 14 -1.31 -7.27 1.61
N GLN A 15 -0.02 -7.38 1.91
CA GLN A 15 0.51 -8.15 3.02
C GLN A 15 1.33 -7.26 3.95
N THR A 16 1.18 -7.52 5.23
CA THR A 16 1.92 -6.82 6.28
C THR A 16 3.15 -7.65 6.63
N LEU A 17 4.33 -7.11 6.36
CA LEU A 17 5.60 -7.75 6.69
C LEU A 17 5.93 -7.49 8.16
N THR A 18 6.13 -8.58 8.89
CA THR A 18 6.61 -8.58 10.27
C THR A 18 8.00 -9.21 10.33
N SER A 19 8.87 -8.68 11.19
CA SER A 19 10.16 -9.28 11.54
C SER A 19 9.93 -10.60 12.25
N ASP A 20 10.97 -11.42 12.27
CA ASP A 20 11.01 -12.66 13.07
C ASP A 20 10.68 -12.42 14.55
N ASP A 21 11.00 -11.22 15.06
CA ASP A 21 10.67 -10.75 16.42
C ASP A 21 9.24 -10.18 16.56
N GLY A 22 8.38 -10.30 15.54
CA GLY A 22 6.99 -9.80 15.54
C GLY A 22 6.83 -8.30 15.33
N ARG A 23 7.92 -7.55 15.13
CA ARG A 23 7.88 -6.11 14.82
C ARG A 23 7.39 -5.85 13.40
N LEU A 24 6.49 -4.90 13.22
CA LEU A 24 6.03 -4.45 11.91
C LEU A 24 7.21 -3.85 11.11
N ILE A 25 7.62 -4.50 10.01
CA ILE A 25 8.67 -3.98 9.12
C ILE A 25 8.05 -3.08 8.05
N GLY A 26 6.89 -3.44 7.52
CA GLY A 26 6.28 -2.65 6.47
C GLY A 26 5.10 -3.33 5.78
N ASN A 27 4.74 -2.74 4.64
CA ASN A 27 3.59 -3.11 3.84
C ASN A 27 4.08 -3.47 2.44
N ALA A 28 3.71 -4.65 1.95
CA ALA A 28 4.09 -5.16 0.64
C ALA A 28 2.87 -5.69 -0.11
N TYR A 29 3.03 -5.99 -1.40
CA TYR A 29 2.04 -6.72 -2.19
C TYR A 29 2.61 -8.07 -2.58
N VAL A 30 1.78 -9.12 -2.48
CA VAL A 30 2.07 -10.46 -3.00
C VAL A 30 1.16 -10.74 -4.19
N GLU A 31 1.68 -11.44 -5.19
CA GLU A 31 0.96 -11.75 -6.42
C GLU A 31 0.49 -13.21 -6.39
N ILE A 32 -0.80 -13.44 -6.59
CA ILE A 32 -1.38 -14.78 -6.71
C ILE A 32 -2.14 -14.92 -8.04
N GLY A 33 -1.98 -16.08 -8.67
CA GLY A 33 -2.66 -16.41 -9.93
C GLY A 33 -3.93 -17.23 -9.72
N PRO A 34 -4.77 -17.40 -10.75
CA PRO A 34 -6.04 -18.14 -10.70
C PRO A 34 -5.94 -19.63 -10.35
N GLY A 35 -4.72 -20.17 -10.17
CA GLY A 35 -4.49 -21.53 -9.67
C GLY A 35 -4.18 -21.60 -8.17
N ASP A 36 -4.11 -20.46 -7.48
CA ASP A 36 -3.83 -20.38 -6.05
C ASP A 36 -5.12 -20.65 -5.24
N PRO A 37 -5.07 -21.46 -4.16
CA PRO A 37 -6.24 -21.74 -3.34
C PRO A 37 -6.85 -20.49 -2.68
N ASP A 38 -6.05 -19.45 -2.44
CA ASP A 38 -6.55 -18.19 -1.90
C ASP A 38 -7.10 -17.25 -2.98
N TYR A 39 -6.97 -17.57 -4.28
CA TYR A 39 -7.39 -16.70 -5.36
C TYR A 39 -8.88 -16.34 -5.30
N ASP A 40 -9.74 -17.35 -5.23
CA ASP A 40 -11.20 -17.15 -5.18
C ASP A 40 -11.65 -16.40 -3.93
N ARG A 41 -10.88 -16.48 -2.84
CA ARG A 41 -11.15 -15.73 -1.61
C ARG A 41 -10.96 -14.23 -1.81
N TRP A 42 -9.91 -13.84 -2.53
CA TRP A 42 -9.55 -12.43 -2.74
C TRP A 42 -10.21 -11.81 -3.97
N LEU A 43 -10.60 -12.62 -4.94
CA LEU A 43 -11.28 -12.18 -6.16
C LEU A 43 -12.50 -11.27 -5.93
N PRO A 44 -13.45 -11.55 -5.00
CA PRO A 44 -14.59 -10.68 -4.76
C PRO A 44 -14.22 -9.33 -4.10
N GLU A 45 -13.08 -9.25 -3.41
CA GLU A 45 -12.57 -8.00 -2.82
C GLU A 45 -11.66 -7.21 -3.78
N ALA A 46 -11.34 -7.78 -4.94
CA ALA A 46 -10.41 -7.20 -5.88
C ALA A 46 -11.01 -5.99 -6.61
N VAL A 47 -10.29 -4.87 -6.57
CA VAL A 47 -10.58 -3.71 -7.42
C VAL A 47 -9.81 -3.84 -8.74
N THR A 48 -10.34 -3.26 -9.81
CA THR A 48 -9.62 -3.21 -11.09
C THR A 48 -8.43 -2.25 -11.03
N GLU A 49 -7.43 -2.46 -11.88
CA GLU A 49 -6.28 -1.54 -12.02
C GLU A 49 -6.71 -0.08 -12.23
N GLU A 50 -7.79 0.15 -12.97
CA GLU A 50 -8.31 1.50 -13.24
C GLU A 50 -8.85 2.17 -11.96
N GLN A 51 -9.57 1.41 -11.12
CA GLN A 51 -10.06 1.88 -9.82
C GLN A 51 -8.92 2.10 -8.82
N ASP A 52 -7.88 1.26 -8.86
CA ASP A 52 -6.67 1.48 -8.07
C ASP A 52 -5.92 2.74 -8.52
N ALA A 53 -5.79 2.98 -9.83
CA ALA A 53 -5.12 4.16 -10.38
C ALA A 53 -5.83 5.45 -9.96
N GLU A 54 -7.17 5.47 -10.01
CA GLU A 54 -7.97 6.60 -9.56
C GLU A 54 -7.79 6.85 -8.06
N ARG A 55 -7.75 5.79 -7.25
CA ARG A 55 -7.48 5.89 -5.80
C ARG A 55 -6.06 6.35 -5.50
N ARG A 56 -5.06 5.85 -6.22
CA ARG A 56 -3.66 6.31 -6.10
C ARG A 56 -3.50 7.77 -6.48
N ARG A 57 -4.28 8.25 -7.45
CA ARG A 57 -4.33 9.68 -7.76
C ARG A 57 -4.86 10.48 -6.58
N ARG A 58 -6.00 10.11 -6.02
CA ARG A 58 -6.57 10.77 -4.82
C ARG A 58 -5.63 10.72 -3.62
N TRP A 59 -4.95 9.60 -3.43
CA TRP A 59 -3.99 9.45 -2.34
C TRP A 59 -2.77 10.35 -2.54
N ARG A 60 -2.23 10.46 -3.75
CA ARG A 60 -1.12 11.40 -4.05
C ARG A 60 -1.52 12.86 -3.82
N GLU A 61 -2.71 13.25 -4.28
CA GLU A 61 -3.24 14.60 -4.05
C GLU A 61 -3.37 14.94 -2.55
N GLY A 62 -3.71 13.96 -1.70
CA GLY A 62 -3.71 14.13 -0.24
C GLY A 62 -2.33 13.97 0.42
N ASN A 63 -1.37 13.32 -0.23
CA ASN A 63 -0.03 13.06 0.33
C ASN A 63 0.86 14.30 0.24
N ASP A 64 0.71 15.14 -0.78
CA ASP A 64 1.48 16.39 -0.90
C ASP A 64 1.28 17.32 0.32
N GLU A 65 0.10 17.29 0.94
CA GLU A 65 -0.18 18.01 2.19
C GLU A 65 0.59 17.39 3.37
N LEU A 66 0.53 16.07 3.49
CA LEU A 66 1.17 15.31 4.56
C LEU A 66 2.70 15.39 4.48
N GLU A 67 3.27 15.42 3.27
CA GLU A 67 4.70 15.60 3.03
C GLU A 67 5.18 16.97 3.52
N ARG A 68 4.40 18.03 3.26
CA ARG A 68 4.70 19.38 3.79
C ARG A 68 4.71 19.40 5.32
N GLU A 69 3.71 18.77 5.96
CA GLU A 69 3.64 18.70 7.42
C GLU A 69 4.81 17.90 8.01
N PHE A 70 5.20 16.79 7.38
CA PHE A 70 6.33 15.97 7.81
C PHE A 70 7.67 16.70 7.65
N LEU A 71 7.85 17.46 6.55
CA LEU A 71 9.04 18.30 6.34
C LEU A 71 9.13 19.41 7.40
N ALA A 72 8.05 20.12 7.66
CA ALA A 72 7.99 21.15 8.71
C ALA A 72 8.27 20.57 10.11
N PHE A 73 7.77 19.37 10.41
CA PHE A 73 8.08 18.66 11.65
C PHE A 73 9.58 18.31 11.76
N LYS A 74 10.20 17.83 10.67
CA LYS A 74 11.65 17.55 10.66
C LYS A 74 12.50 18.81 10.84
N GLU A 75 12.09 19.94 10.26
CA GLU A 75 12.77 21.23 10.48
C GLU A 75 12.65 21.70 11.92
N SER A 76 11.48 21.48 12.56
CA SER A 76 11.26 21.77 13.98
C SER A 76 12.14 20.89 14.89
N GLN A 77 12.31 19.60 14.59
CA GLN A 77 13.23 18.73 15.34
C GLN A 77 14.71 19.09 15.12
N ALA A 78 15.10 19.47 13.91
CA ALA A 78 16.47 19.87 13.61
C ALA A 78 16.90 21.17 14.33
N GLY A 79 15.94 21.99 14.78
CA GLY A 79 16.17 23.17 15.63
C GLY A 79 16.28 22.90 17.14
N HIS A 80 15.88 21.71 17.61
CA HIS A 80 15.96 21.34 19.04
C HIS A 80 17.34 20.73 19.40
N ASP A 81 18.11 20.24 18.42
CA ASP A 81 19.40 19.57 18.64
C ASP A 81 20.62 20.49 18.41
N ARG A 82 20.50 21.80 18.69
CA ARG A 82 21.59 22.78 18.51
C ARG A 82 21.84 23.67 19.71
#